data_AF-A0A3N5HP81-F1
#
_entry.id   AF-A0A3N5HP81-F1
#
_cell.length_a   1.000
_cell.length_b   1.000
_cell.length_c   1.000
_cell.angle_alpha   90.00
_cell.angle_beta   90.00
_cell.angle_gamma   90.00
#
_symmetry.space_group_name_H-M   'P 1'
#
loop_
_entity.id
_entity.type
_entity.pdbx_description
1 polymer ?
#
loop_
_entity_poly.entity_id
_entity_poly.type
_entity_poly.pdbx_seq_one_letter_code
_entity_poly.pdbx_strand_id
1 'polypeptide(L)'
;MKAVVFRAHGGPDTLSYEDLPTPTITSDEVLVRVKACALNHLDIWIRQGNPAYPIPLPHVSGSDVAGIVEQVGGHVDSVTVGQRVFVSPGISCWKCDQCLAGRDNLCRSYGLVGAMTHGGYAEYVKVPFRNVLPIPENLLFEQAAAFPLVSVTASHMLFALAGLQHGETVLIMGAGSGVGMMAVQMAKLAGARVMTTVGSDDKIPKAVILGADAVFNHAKEKVAERVKLLTEGRGVDVVIEHIGPEVWDTCLHSLGKGGRLVTCGATTGGDVTLNLRYVFSRQLTIKGSYMGTRAELVKAAELMGQGRLTSVIDRTFPLQDARAAQELMLSRKFFGKIVLTVNGG
;
A
#
# COMPACT_ATOMS: atom_id res chain seq x y z
N MET A 1 2.25 -11.58 -25.16
CA MET A 1 1.41 -11.54 -23.95
C MET A 1 0.45 -10.38 -24.03
N LYS A 2 -0.74 -10.52 -23.45
CA LYS A 2 -1.67 -9.41 -23.24
C LYS A 2 -1.25 -8.56 -22.04
N ALA A 3 -1.42 -7.25 -22.16
CA ALA A 3 -1.14 -6.28 -21.11
C ALA A 3 -2.01 -5.03 -21.24
N VAL A 4 -2.21 -4.32 -20.13
CA VAL A 4 -2.75 -2.97 -20.14
C VAL A 4 -1.60 -1.97 -20.11
N VAL A 5 -1.58 -1.10 -21.10
CA VAL A 5 -0.47 -0.19 -21.40
C VAL A 5 -1.00 1.24 -21.40
N PHE A 6 -0.15 2.21 -21.07
CA PHE A 6 -0.37 3.59 -21.49
C PHE A 6 0.83 4.11 -22.28
N ARG A 7 0.55 4.84 -23.37
CA ARG A 7 1.55 5.40 -24.29
C ARG A 7 1.73 6.91 -24.12
N ALA A 8 0.90 7.53 -23.29
CA ALA A 8 0.96 8.92 -22.89
C ALA A 8 0.43 9.06 -21.45
N HIS A 9 0.94 10.04 -20.72
CA HIS A 9 0.38 10.41 -19.42
C HIS A 9 -0.99 11.08 -19.60
N GLY A 10 -1.92 10.89 -18.66
CA GLY A 10 -3.25 11.49 -18.80
C GLY A 10 -4.28 11.03 -17.77
N GLY A 11 -5.51 10.77 -18.20
CA GLY A 11 -6.61 10.15 -17.45
C GLY A 11 -6.71 8.63 -17.68
N PRO A 12 -7.66 7.92 -17.05
CA PRO A 12 -7.83 6.47 -17.23
C PRO A 12 -8.08 6.05 -18.70
N ASP A 13 -8.52 6.99 -19.53
CA ASP A 13 -8.70 6.86 -20.97
C ASP A 13 -7.39 6.57 -21.74
N THR A 14 -6.22 6.81 -21.14
CA THR A 14 -4.93 6.46 -21.75
C THR A 14 -4.58 4.97 -21.64
N LEU A 15 -5.35 4.18 -20.89
CA LEU A 15 -5.14 2.74 -20.73
C LEU A 15 -5.74 1.96 -21.89
N SER A 16 -4.91 1.15 -22.55
CA SER A 16 -5.29 0.27 -23.66
C SER A 16 -4.89 -1.17 -23.37
N TYR A 17 -5.75 -2.13 -23.74
CA TYR A 17 -5.46 -3.56 -23.66
C TYR A 17 -4.84 -4.05 -24.98
N GLU A 18 -3.54 -4.37 -24.95
CA GLU A 18 -2.71 -4.58 -26.14
C GLU A 18 -1.91 -5.90 -26.06
N ASP A 19 -1.39 -6.35 -27.20
CA ASP A 19 -0.37 -7.39 -27.28
C ASP A 19 1.03 -6.77 -27.16
N LEU A 20 1.84 -7.28 -26.23
CA LEU A 20 3.25 -6.95 -26.07
C LEU A 20 4.12 -8.22 -26.17
N PRO A 21 5.41 -8.10 -26.53
CA PRO A 21 6.35 -9.20 -26.38
C PRO A 21 6.39 -9.70 -24.93
N THR A 22 6.43 -11.02 -24.74
CA THR A 22 6.66 -11.59 -23.41
C THR A 22 8.07 -11.21 -22.95
N PRO A 23 8.27 -10.69 -21.72
CA PRO A 23 9.58 -10.27 -21.24
C PRO A 23 10.58 -11.42 -21.20
N THR A 24 11.81 -11.15 -21.60
CA THR A 24 12.95 -12.06 -21.39
C THR A 24 13.64 -11.75 -20.07
N ILE A 25 13.98 -12.81 -19.34
CA ILE A 25 14.66 -12.72 -18.04
C ILE A 25 16.17 -12.87 -18.18
N THR A 26 16.90 -12.20 -17.29
CA THR A 26 18.33 -12.43 -17.07
C THR A 26 18.57 -13.56 -16.06
N SER A 27 19.84 -13.90 -15.81
CA SER A 27 20.21 -14.97 -14.87
C SER A 27 19.79 -14.72 -13.42
N ASP A 28 19.52 -13.47 -13.03
CA ASP A 28 19.13 -13.07 -11.66
C ASP A 28 17.63 -12.67 -11.57
N GLU A 29 16.87 -12.91 -12.63
CA GLU A 29 15.45 -12.56 -12.71
C GLU A 29 14.55 -13.81 -12.72
N VAL A 30 13.29 -13.59 -12.42
CA VAL A 30 12.23 -14.60 -12.43
C VAL A 30 11.08 -14.06 -13.27
N LEU A 31 10.54 -14.90 -14.15
CA LEU A 31 9.32 -14.60 -14.88
C LEU A 31 8.14 -15.17 -14.10
N VAL A 32 7.19 -14.31 -13.74
CA VAL A 32 5.97 -14.70 -13.02
C VAL A 32 4.80 -14.59 -13.99
N ARG A 33 4.09 -15.71 -14.19
CA ARG A 33 2.77 -15.72 -14.83
C ARG A 33 1.74 -15.16 -13.86
N VAL A 34 1.26 -13.97 -14.14
CA VAL A 34 0.37 -13.22 -13.26
C VAL A 34 -0.99 -13.91 -13.18
N LYS A 35 -1.53 -14.02 -11.96
CA LYS A 35 -2.90 -14.49 -11.71
C LYS A 35 -3.78 -13.38 -11.13
N ALA A 36 -3.19 -12.52 -10.30
CA ALA A 36 -3.85 -11.33 -9.80
C ALA A 36 -2.87 -10.16 -9.66
N CYS A 37 -3.36 -8.95 -9.91
CA CYS A 37 -2.63 -7.71 -9.64
C CYS A 37 -3.54 -6.70 -8.93
N ALA A 38 -3.17 -6.23 -7.75
CA ALA A 38 -3.99 -5.27 -7.01
C ALA A 38 -3.68 -3.82 -7.39
N LEU A 39 -4.71 -2.98 -7.43
CA LEU A 39 -4.58 -1.55 -7.69
C LEU A 39 -4.01 -0.82 -6.47
N ASN A 40 -3.23 0.22 -6.74
CA ASN A 40 -2.72 1.20 -5.77
C ASN A 40 -2.84 2.63 -6.32
N HIS A 41 -2.88 3.62 -5.42
CA HIS A 41 -2.80 5.03 -5.82
C HIS A 41 -1.52 5.35 -6.59
N LEU A 42 -0.45 4.58 -6.35
CA LEU A 42 0.78 4.62 -7.16
C LEU A 42 0.48 4.45 -8.65
N ASP A 43 -0.38 3.51 -9.04
CA ASP A 43 -0.68 3.25 -10.45
C ASP A 43 -1.33 4.47 -11.12
N ILE A 44 -2.13 5.22 -10.36
CA ILE A 44 -2.76 6.47 -10.80
C ILE A 44 -1.69 7.56 -10.98
N TRP A 45 -0.81 7.74 -9.99
CA TRP A 45 0.24 8.76 -10.05
C TRP A 45 1.24 8.51 -11.18
N ILE A 46 1.61 7.25 -11.41
CA ILE A 46 2.49 6.85 -12.52
C ILE A 46 1.80 7.13 -13.87
N ARG A 47 0.54 6.73 -14.03
CA ARG A 47 -0.22 7.04 -15.26
C ARG A 47 -0.39 8.54 -15.50
N GLN A 48 -0.53 9.34 -14.45
CA GLN A 48 -0.63 10.81 -14.54
C GLN A 48 0.71 11.52 -14.80
N GLY A 49 1.85 10.83 -14.73
CA GLY A 49 3.17 11.41 -15.00
C GLY A 49 3.80 12.10 -13.81
N ASN A 50 3.74 11.50 -12.61
CA ASN A 50 4.40 12.02 -11.42
C ASN A 50 5.92 12.25 -11.69
N PRO A 51 6.42 13.49 -11.52
CA PRO A 51 7.80 13.84 -11.89
C PRO A 51 8.87 13.16 -11.02
N ALA A 52 8.50 12.57 -9.88
CA ALA A 52 9.41 11.81 -9.03
C ALA A 52 9.90 10.50 -9.68
N TYR A 53 9.26 10.04 -10.76
CA TYR A 53 9.61 8.81 -11.46
C TYR A 53 9.93 9.09 -12.94
N PRO A 54 11.11 8.71 -13.44
CA PRO A 54 11.35 8.67 -14.87
C PRO A 54 10.63 7.46 -15.46
N ILE A 55 9.46 7.67 -16.07
CA ILE A 55 8.61 6.60 -16.59
C ILE A 55 8.83 6.46 -18.10
N PRO A 56 9.50 5.40 -18.58
CA PRO A 56 9.62 5.15 -20.00
C PRO A 56 8.26 4.78 -20.59
N LEU A 57 7.90 5.37 -21.74
CA LEU A 57 6.69 5.05 -22.49
C LEU A 57 7.04 4.16 -23.70
N PRO A 58 6.22 3.16 -24.07
CA PRO A 58 4.99 2.71 -23.39
C PRO A 58 5.27 2.11 -21.99
N HIS A 59 4.32 2.22 -21.07
CA HIS A 59 4.47 1.71 -19.69
C HIS A 59 3.35 0.76 -19.29
N VAL A 60 3.66 -0.18 -18.38
CA VAL A 60 2.72 -1.13 -17.77
C VAL A 60 2.79 -0.96 -16.25
N SER A 61 1.69 -0.57 -15.61
CA SER A 61 1.60 -0.38 -14.15
C SER A 61 1.38 -1.70 -13.38
N GLY A 62 1.19 -1.62 -12.05
CA GLY A 62 0.86 -2.76 -11.21
C GLY A 62 2.04 -3.19 -10.33
N SER A 63 2.04 -2.76 -9.08
CA SER A 63 3.10 -3.05 -8.10
C SER A 63 2.83 -4.29 -7.24
N ASP A 64 1.56 -4.64 -7.07
CA ASP A 64 1.10 -5.71 -6.19
C ASP A 64 0.73 -6.94 -7.02
N VAL A 65 1.63 -7.90 -7.15
CA VAL A 65 1.45 -9.05 -8.06
C VAL A 65 1.41 -10.36 -7.29
N ALA A 66 0.50 -11.26 -7.65
CA ALA A 66 0.52 -12.66 -7.27
C ALA A 66 0.33 -13.56 -8.49
N GLY A 67 1.06 -14.67 -8.53
CA GLY A 67 1.10 -15.54 -9.69
C GLY A 67 1.90 -16.81 -9.48
N ILE A 68 2.28 -17.43 -10.58
CA ILE A 68 3.02 -18.69 -10.62
C ILE A 68 4.38 -18.42 -11.27
N VAL A 69 5.45 -18.96 -10.71
CA VAL A 69 6.79 -18.89 -11.33
C VAL A 69 6.75 -19.66 -12.65
N GLU A 70 6.99 -18.95 -13.75
CA GLU A 70 7.01 -19.50 -15.12
C GLU A 70 8.44 -19.88 -15.54
N GLN A 71 9.40 -18.99 -15.28
CA GLN A 71 10.82 -19.20 -15.61
C GLN A 71 11.71 -18.65 -14.51
N VAL A 72 12.89 -19.26 -14.35
CA VAL A 72 13.88 -18.93 -13.33
C VAL A 72 15.22 -18.74 -14.01
N GLY A 73 15.91 -17.63 -13.72
CA GLY A 73 17.24 -17.35 -14.25
C GLY A 73 18.30 -18.32 -13.73
N GLY A 74 19.39 -18.50 -14.48
CA GLY A 74 20.41 -19.53 -14.20
C GLY A 74 21.16 -19.38 -12.87
N HIS A 75 21.09 -18.24 -12.18
CA HIS A 75 21.71 -18.03 -10.86
C HIS A 75 20.70 -18.08 -9.71
N VAL A 76 19.45 -18.43 -9.98
CA VAL A 76 18.37 -18.39 -8.99
C VAL A 76 18.05 -19.81 -8.53
N ASP A 77 18.29 -20.09 -7.24
CA ASP A 77 18.01 -21.36 -6.57
C ASP A 77 16.90 -21.27 -5.52
N SER A 78 16.58 -20.05 -5.07
CA SER A 78 15.60 -19.77 -4.01
C SER A 78 14.13 -19.98 -4.37
N VAL A 79 13.81 -20.17 -5.66
CA VAL A 79 12.44 -20.37 -6.17
C VAL A 79 12.42 -21.39 -7.30
N THR A 80 11.30 -22.10 -7.46
CA THR A 80 11.15 -23.15 -8.48
C THR A 80 10.00 -22.85 -9.42
N VAL A 81 10.11 -23.29 -10.69
CA VAL A 81 9.00 -23.23 -11.66
C VAL A 81 7.76 -23.94 -11.10
N GLY A 82 6.58 -23.35 -11.30
CA GLY A 82 5.31 -23.84 -10.76
C GLY A 82 4.99 -23.34 -9.34
N GLN A 83 5.93 -22.70 -8.65
CA GLN A 83 5.70 -22.18 -7.30
C GLN A 83 4.71 -21.01 -7.30
N ARG A 84 3.79 -21.01 -6.33
CA ARG A 84 2.85 -19.91 -6.08
C ARG A 84 3.54 -18.79 -5.31
N VAL A 85 3.60 -17.61 -5.89
CA VAL A 85 4.39 -16.49 -5.37
C VAL A 85 3.64 -15.17 -5.40
N PHE A 86 3.95 -14.28 -4.45
CA PHE A 86 3.62 -12.87 -4.53
C PHE A 86 4.91 -12.06 -4.66
N VAL A 87 4.80 -10.86 -5.21
CA VAL A 87 5.93 -9.98 -5.48
C VAL A 87 6.03 -8.92 -4.39
N SER A 88 7.21 -8.82 -3.79
CA SER A 88 7.62 -7.66 -3.00
C SER A 88 7.78 -6.47 -3.95
N PRO A 89 7.03 -5.36 -3.74
CA PRO A 89 7.04 -4.23 -4.68
C PRO A 89 8.36 -3.45 -4.69
N GLY A 90 9.10 -3.44 -3.58
CA GLY A 90 10.36 -2.70 -3.41
C GLY A 90 11.56 -3.39 -4.03
N ILE A 91 12.26 -2.73 -4.95
CA ILE A 91 13.49 -3.21 -5.60
C ILE A 91 14.68 -2.51 -4.93
N SER A 92 15.67 -3.28 -4.49
CA SER A 92 16.84 -2.78 -3.78
C SER A 92 18.12 -3.34 -4.40
N CYS A 93 19.27 -2.69 -4.20
CA CYS A 93 20.53 -3.17 -4.78
C CYS A 93 21.15 -4.34 -4.00
N TRP A 94 20.75 -4.52 -2.73
CA TRP A 94 21.23 -5.56 -1.81
C TRP A 94 22.74 -5.55 -1.54
N LYS A 95 23.40 -4.41 -1.80
CA LYS A 95 24.86 -4.25 -1.69
C LYS A 95 25.28 -3.01 -0.88
N CYS A 96 24.44 -1.99 -0.79
CA CYS A 96 24.78 -0.74 -0.09
C CYS A 96 24.66 -0.87 1.44
N ASP A 97 25.21 0.10 2.15
CA ASP A 97 25.17 0.21 3.61
C ASP A 97 23.75 0.11 4.18
N GLN A 98 22.77 0.72 3.52
CA GLN A 98 21.37 0.67 3.95
C GLN A 98 20.78 -0.73 3.80
N CYS A 99 21.00 -1.40 2.67
CA CYS A 99 20.55 -2.78 2.46
C CYS A 99 21.20 -3.74 3.45
N LEU A 100 22.51 -3.63 3.66
CA LEU A 100 23.26 -4.49 4.58
C LEU A 100 22.86 -4.26 6.04
N ALA A 101 22.39 -3.05 6.38
CA ALA A 101 21.82 -2.73 7.69
C ALA A 101 20.34 -3.13 7.84
N GLY A 102 19.75 -3.86 6.88
CA GLY A 102 18.34 -4.26 6.91
C GLY A 102 17.34 -3.13 6.63
N ARG A 103 17.81 -2.01 6.09
CA ARG A 103 17.01 -0.83 5.70
C ARG A 103 16.94 -0.74 4.19
N ASP A 104 16.51 -1.82 3.54
CA ASP A 104 16.50 -1.93 2.09
C ASP A 104 15.59 -0.88 1.43
N ASN A 105 14.55 -0.42 2.12
CA ASN A 105 13.69 0.69 1.69
C ASN A 105 14.41 2.06 1.61
N LEU A 106 15.59 2.20 2.23
CA LEU A 106 16.45 3.39 2.14
C LEU A 106 17.59 3.21 1.13
N CYS A 107 17.52 2.17 0.29
CA CYS A 107 18.52 1.93 -0.75
C CYS A 107 18.66 3.16 -1.68
N ARG A 108 19.90 3.54 -2.00
CA ARG A 108 20.20 4.66 -2.92
C ARG A 108 19.69 4.43 -4.34
N SER A 109 19.46 3.17 -4.70
CA SER A 109 18.89 2.73 -5.98
C SER A 109 17.52 2.09 -5.77
N TYR A 110 16.79 2.51 -4.73
CA TYR A 110 15.49 1.93 -4.40
C TYR A 110 14.51 2.15 -5.56
N GLY A 111 13.86 1.07 -5.99
CA GLY A 111 12.98 0.96 -7.12
C GLY A 111 11.61 0.45 -6.72
N LEU A 112 10.62 0.61 -7.60
CA LEU A 112 9.29 0.03 -7.42
C LEU A 112 8.86 -0.70 -8.69
N VAL A 113 8.39 -1.94 -8.53
CA VAL A 113 7.72 -2.70 -9.59
C VAL A 113 6.49 -1.92 -10.06
N GLY A 114 6.30 -1.81 -11.37
CA GLY A 114 5.17 -1.06 -11.96
C GLY A 114 5.32 0.47 -11.94
N ALA A 115 6.40 1.02 -11.38
CA ALA A 115 6.72 2.44 -11.43
C ALA A 115 8.02 2.74 -12.19
N MET A 116 9.12 2.07 -11.82
CA MET A 116 10.43 2.18 -12.50
C MET A 116 10.71 1.01 -13.45
N THR A 117 9.83 0.03 -13.45
CA THR A 117 9.85 -1.15 -14.32
C THR A 117 8.41 -1.45 -14.75
N HIS A 118 8.24 -2.28 -15.78
CA HIS A 118 6.92 -2.82 -16.10
C HIS A 118 6.38 -3.66 -14.94
N GLY A 119 5.08 -3.50 -14.66
CA GLY A 119 4.39 -4.14 -13.55
C GLY A 119 3.44 -5.26 -13.96
N GLY A 120 2.53 -5.61 -13.04
CA GLY A 120 1.61 -6.74 -13.13
C GLY A 120 0.32 -6.51 -13.90
N TYR A 121 0.12 -5.38 -14.57
CA TYR A 121 -1.00 -5.19 -15.50
C TYR A 121 -0.75 -5.95 -16.82
N ALA A 122 -0.35 -7.22 -16.74
CA ALA A 122 0.05 -8.06 -17.85
C ALA A 122 -0.12 -9.54 -17.48
N GLU A 123 -0.10 -10.42 -18.48
CA GLU A 123 -0.06 -11.88 -18.26
C GLU A 123 1.25 -12.38 -17.65
N TYR A 124 2.35 -11.67 -17.91
CA TYR A 124 3.66 -11.98 -17.34
C TYR A 124 4.35 -10.70 -16.85
N VAL A 125 5.06 -10.83 -15.73
CA VAL A 125 5.96 -9.80 -15.23
C VAL A 125 7.30 -10.44 -14.92
N LYS A 126 8.39 -9.75 -15.24
CA LYS A 126 9.72 -10.14 -14.78
C LYS A 126 10.14 -9.29 -13.59
N VAL A 127 10.75 -9.93 -12.60
CA VAL A 127 11.22 -9.26 -11.38
C VAL A 127 12.56 -9.86 -10.94
N PRO A 128 13.40 -9.12 -10.20
CA PRO A 128 14.57 -9.70 -9.54
C PRO A 128 14.15 -10.84 -8.61
N PHE A 129 14.95 -11.91 -8.53
CA PHE A 129 14.57 -13.09 -7.72
C PHE A 129 14.28 -12.77 -6.25
N ARG A 130 14.98 -11.77 -5.68
CA ARG A 130 14.81 -11.34 -4.27
C ARG A 130 13.44 -10.74 -3.98
N ASN A 131 12.74 -10.32 -5.02
CA ASN A 131 11.38 -9.78 -4.94
C ASN A 131 10.32 -10.87 -4.94
N VAL A 132 10.68 -12.13 -5.23
CA VAL A 132 9.73 -13.25 -5.27
C VAL A 132 9.63 -13.85 -3.88
N LEU A 133 8.41 -13.88 -3.33
CA LEU A 133 8.10 -14.44 -2.01
C LEU A 133 7.02 -15.51 -2.14
N PRO A 134 7.10 -16.62 -1.37
CA PRO A 134 6.08 -17.67 -1.42
C PRO A 134 4.73 -17.15 -0.91
N ILE A 135 3.64 -17.52 -1.59
CA ILE A 135 2.30 -17.26 -1.06
C ILE A 135 2.08 -18.17 0.17
N PRO A 136 1.66 -17.62 1.34
CA PRO A 136 1.25 -18.43 2.47
C PRO A 136 0.15 -19.43 2.10
N GLU A 137 0.24 -20.68 2.56
CA GLU A 137 -0.47 -21.85 2.01
C GLU A 137 -2.00 -21.68 1.82
N ASN A 138 -2.64 -20.80 2.60
CA ASN A 138 -4.08 -20.58 2.61
C ASN A 138 -4.59 -19.39 1.79
N LEU A 139 -3.72 -18.56 1.21
CA LEU A 139 -4.17 -17.37 0.49
C LEU A 139 -4.47 -17.69 -0.97
N LEU A 140 -5.61 -17.19 -1.46
CA LEU A 140 -5.91 -17.10 -2.89
C LEU A 140 -4.99 -16.08 -3.58
N PHE A 141 -4.86 -16.13 -4.90
CA PHE A 141 -3.99 -15.19 -5.63
C PHE A 141 -4.44 -13.74 -5.44
N GLU A 142 -5.75 -13.49 -5.45
CA GLU A 142 -6.33 -12.17 -5.24
C GLU A 142 -6.01 -11.63 -3.85
N GLN A 143 -6.09 -12.49 -2.83
CA GLN A 143 -5.72 -12.13 -1.46
C GLN A 143 -4.22 -11.85 -1.33
N ALA A 144 -3.39 -12.67 -1.98
CA ALA A 144 -1.95 -12.56 -1.98
C ALA A 144 -1.46 -11.31 -2.75
N ALA A 145 -2.18 -10.87 -3.77
CA ALA A 145 -1.92 -9.60 -4.46
C ALA A 145 -2.44 -8.40 -3.65
N ALA A 146 -3.48 -8.56 -2.82
CA ALA A 146 -4.14 -7.41 -2.18
C ALA A 146 -3.41 -6.80 -0.97
N PHE A 147 -2.40 -7.47 -0.39
CA PHE A 147 -1.74 -7.01 0.84
C PHE A 147 -0.33 -6.40 0.70
N PRO A 148 0.55 -6.74 -0.27
CA PRO A 148 1.98 -6.47 -0.12
C PRO A 148 2.34 -5.00 0.09
N LEU A 149 2.01 -4.11 -0.84
CA LEU A 149 2.33 -2.68 -0.73
C LEU A 149 1.69 -2.03 0.50
N VAL A 150 0.42 -2.34 0.74
CA VAL A 150 -0.37 -1.66 1.78
C VAL A 150 0.01 -2.12 3.19
N SER A 151 0.33 -3.40 3.35
CA SER A 151 0.75 -3.97 4.63
C SER A 151 2.15 -3.53 5.03
N VAL A 152 3.11 -3.52 4.09
CA VAL A 152 4.48 -3.06 4.39
C VAL A 152 4.49 -1.57 4.75
N THR A 153 3.70 -0.77 4.04
CA THR A 153 3.56 0.67 4.33
C THR A 153 2.91 0.91 5.69
N ALA A 154 1.82 0.21 6.01
CA ALA A 154 1.15 0.33 7.31
C ALA A 154 2.06 -0.12 8.46
N SER A 155 2.74 -1.25 8.31
CA SER A 155 3.68 -1.79 9.31
C SER A 155 4.81 -0.78 9.59
N HIS A 156 5.42 -0.23 8.54
CA HIS A 156 6.53 0.71 8.69
C HIS A 156 6.11 1.98 9.42
N MET A 157 4.94 2.54 9.05
CA MET A 157 4.40 3.72 9.71
C MET A 157 4.11 3.48 11.19
N LEU A 158 3.42 2.39 11.52
CA LEU A 158 2.99 2.09 12.88
C LEU A 158 4.17 1.75 13.79
N PHE A 159 5.07 0.88 13.33
CA PHE A 159 6.04 0.24 14.22
C PHE A 159 7.43 0.86 14.11
N ALA A 160 7.98 1.00 12.91
CA ALA A 160 9.32 1.55 12.75
C ALA A 160 9.38 3.07 12.95
N LEU A 161 8.36 3.80 12.47
CA LEU A 161 8.37 5.26 12.48
C LEU A 161 7.65 5.84 13.69
N ALA A 162 6.40 5.44 13.94
CA ALA A 162 5.66 5.92 15.11
C ALA A 162 6.12 5.21 16.39
N GLY A 163 6.59 3.96 16.32
CA GLY A 163 6.88 3.18 17.51
C GLY A 163 5.64 3.00 18.38
N LEU A 164 4.51 2.65 17.79
CA LEU A 164 3.24 2.44 18.49
C LEU A 164 3.41 1.38 19.58
N GLN A 165 2.99 1.72 20.80
CA GLN A 165 3.06 0.85 21.98
C GLN A 165 1.69 0.30 22.35
N HIS A 166 1.69 -0.80 23.10
CA HIS A 166 0.49 -1.34 23.73
C HIS A 166 -0.20 -0.29 24.61
N GLY A 167 -1.53 -0.20 24.53
CA GLY A 167 -2.33 0.75 25.31
C GLY A 167 -2.38 2.18 24.77
N GLU A 168 -1.54 2.54 23.79
CA GLU A 168 -1.64 3.85 23.13
C GLU A 168 -2.92 3.98 22.31
N THR A 169 -3.41 5.21 22.15
CA THR A 169 -4.50 5.53 21.24
C THR A 169 -3.95 5.99 19.91
N VAL A 170 -4.43 5.40 18.82
CA VAL A 170 -4.06 5.79 17.45
C VAL A 170 -5.29 6.28 16.69
N LEU A 171 -5.14 7.37 15.93
CA LEU A 171 -6.09 7.78 14.89
C LEU A 171 -5.55 7.38 13.52
N ILE A 172 -6.32 6.60 12.78
CA ILE A 172 -5.99 6.14 11.43
C ILE A 172 -6.95 6.82 10.46
N MET A 173 -6.41 7.57 9.50
CA MET A 173 -7.24 8.22 8.50
C MET A 173 -7.65 7.22 7.43
N GLY A 174 -8.96 7.08 7.16
CA GLY A 174 -9.51 6.35 6.03
C GLY A 174 -9.41 4.81 6.11
N ALA A 175 -10.18 4.17 7.00
CA ALA A 175 -10.23 2.70 7.11
C ALA A 175 -10.66 1.98 5.82
N GLY A 176 -11.33 2.68 4.91
CA GLY A 176 -11.74 2.12 3.62
C GLY A 176 -10.63 2.05 2.57
N SER A 177 -9.45 2.62 2.84
CA SER A 177 -8.30 2.49 1.94
C SER A 177 -7.50 1.23 2.25
N GLY A 178 -6.66 0.80 1.30
CA GLY A 178 -5.80 -0.38 1.52
C GLY A 178 -4.81 -0.20 2.68
N VAL A 179 -4.20 0.98 2.82
CA VAL A 179 -3.28 1.29 3.93
C VAL A 179 -4.07 1.39 5.25
N GLY A 180 -5.20 2.10 5.25
CA GLY A 180 -6.02 2.27 6.45
C GLY A 180 -6.56 0.95 7.00
N MET A 181 -7.06 0.06 6.13
CA MET A 181 -7.57 -1.24 6.58
C MET A 181 -6.48 -2.11 7.21
N MET A 182 -5.25 -2.07 6.70
CA MET A 182 -4.13 -2.81 7.25
C MET A 182 -3.66 -2.19 8.56
N ALA A 183 -3.57 -0.85 8.61
CA ALA A 183 -3.15 -0.14 9.80
C ALA A 183 -4.13 -0.38 10.97
N VAL A 184 -5.45 -0.37 10.73
CA VAL A 184 -6.46 -0.65 11.77
C VAL A 184 -6.25 -2.03 12.39
N GLN A 185 -6.12 -3.05 11.56
CA GLN A 185 -5.91 -4.43 12.03
C GLN A 185 -4.57 -4.56 12.78
N MET A 186 -3.47 -4.06 12.21
CA MET A 186 -2.15 -4.14 12.82
C MET A 186 -2.06 -3.39 14.17
N ALA A 187 -2.63 -2.19 14.26
CA ALA A 187 -2.68 -1.44 15.50
C ALA A 187 -3.53 -2.17 16.55
N LYS A 188 -4.66 -2.76 16.16
CA LYS A 188 -5.48 -3.55 17.08
C LYS A 188 -4.75 -4.79 17.59
N LEU A 189 -4.05 -5.51 16.71
CA LEU A 189 -3.21 -6.65 17.09
C LEU A 189 -2.07 -6.27 18.04
N ALA A 190 -1.55 -5.04 17.95
CA ALA A 190 -0.55 -4.51 18.87
C ALA A 190 -1.13 -4.09 20.23
N GLY A 191 -2.46 -4.18 20.40
CA GLY A 191 -3.16 -3.80 21.62
C GLY A 191 -3.31 -2.29 21.82
N ALA A 192 -3.27 -1.51 20.74
CA ALA A 192 -3.64 -0.10 20.77
C ALA A 192 -5.17 0.06 20.79
N ARG A 193 -5.62 1.21 21.30
CA ARG A 193 -7.00 1.68 21.11
C ARG A 193 -7.10 2.38 19.76
N VAL A 194 -7.91 1.85 18.86
CA VAL A 194 -7.94 2.29 17.45
C VAL A 194 -9.14 3.18 17.18
N MET A 195 -8.88 4.43 16.82
CA MET A 195 -9.86 5.35 16.26
C MET A 195 -9.62 5.48 14.75
N THR A 196 -10.66 5.56 13.94
CA THR A 196 -10.49 5.69 12.49
C THR A 196 -11.57 6.54 11.85
N THR A 197 -11.34 6.99 10.61
CA THR A 197 -12.34 7.70 9.81
C THR A 197 -12.83 6.90 8.62
N VAL A 198 -14.06 7.16 8.19
CA VAL A 198 -14.67 6.68 6.94
C VAL A 198 -15.44 7.81 6.27
N GLY A 199 -15.68 7.71 4.96
CA GLY A 199 -16.38 8.75 4.19
C GLY A 199 -17.90 8.59 4.11
N SER A 200 -18.44 7.50 4.63
CA SER A 200 -19.87 7.19 4.57
C SER A 200 -20.26 6.18 5.66
N ASP A 201 -21.52 6.23 6.12
CA ASP A 201 -21.98 5.42 7.26
C ASP A 201 -21.98 3.92 6.98
N ASP A 202 -22.19 3.52 5.72
CA ASP A 202 -22.16 2.12 5.29
C ASP A 202 -20.78 1.45 5.47
N LYS A 203 -19.73 2.26 5.60
CA LYS A 203 -18.36 1.79 5.85
C LYS A 203 -18.05 1.62 7.34
N ILE A 204 -18.89 2.14 8.24
CA ILE A 204 -18.67 2.06 9.70
C ILE A 204 -18.62 0.60 10.18
N PRO A 205 -19.61 -0.27 9.87
CA PRO A 205 -19.58 -1.65 10.35
C PRO A 205 -18.34 -2.42 9.86
N LYS A 206 -17.91 -2.14 8.61
CA LYS A 206 -16.70 -2.74 8.03
C LYS A 206 -15.45 -2.35 8.81
N ALA A 207 -15.30 -1.08 9.17
CA ALA A 207 -14.16 -0.61 9.97
C ALA A 207 -14.16 -1.19 11.39
N VAL A 208 -15.32 -1.38 12.01
CA VAL A 208 -15.45 -2.05 13.31
C VAL A 208 -15.00 -3.51 13.23
N ILE A 209 -15.41 -4.25 12.20
CA ILE A 209 -14.98 -5.64 11.96
C ILE A 209 -13.45 -5.76 11.85
N LEU A 210 -12.78 -4.75 11.27
CA LEU A 210 -11.32 -4.71 11.19
C LEU A 210 -10.63 -4.46 12.54
N GLY A 211 -11.37 -4.06 13.59
CA GLY A 211 -10.85 -3.84 14.93
C GLY A 211 -10.85 -2.40 15.40
N ALA A 212 -11.53 -1.48 14.71
CA ALA A 212 -11.67 -0.11 15.19
C ALA A 212 -12.56 -0.03 16.45
N ASP A 213 -12.07 0.63 17.49
CA ASP A 213 -12.81 0.91 18.74
C ASP A 213 -13.71 2.14 18.61
N ALA A 214 -13.38 3.07 17.70
CA ALA A 214 -14.24 4.20 17.34
C ALA A 214 -14.09 4.53 15.85
N VAL A 215 -15.22 4.84 15.19
CA VAL A 215 -15.25 5.18 13.77
C VAL A 215 -15.99 6.50 13.59
N PHE A 216 -15.39 7.43 12.86
CA PHE A 216 -15.97 8.74 12.56
C PHE A 216 -16.32 8.84 11.07
N ASN A 217 -17.55 9.26 10.77
CA ASN A 217 -17.88 9.70 9.42
C ASN A 217 -17.38 11.14 9.23
N HIS A 218 -16.25 11.31 8.55
CA HIS A 218 -15.63 12.63 8.38
C HIS A 218 -16.46 13.59 7.50
N ALA A 219 -17.46 13.08 6.76
CA ALA A 219 -18.39 13.93 6.01
C ALA A 219 -19.49 14.55 6.90
N LYS A 220 -19.71 14.01 8.11
CA LYS A 220 -20.78 14.42 9.03
C LYS A 220 -20.25 14.92 10.38
N GLU A 221 -19.05 14.50 10.77
CA GLU A 221 -18.48 14.76 12.07
C GLU A 221 -17.19 15.56 11.97
N LYS A 222 -16.99 16.44 12.96
CA LYS A 222 -15.69 17.09 13.18
C LYS A 222 -14.77 16.15 13.95
N VAL A 223 -13.95 15.41 13.20
CA VAL A 223 -13.11 14.32 13.73
C VAL A 223 -12.25 14.75 14.93
N ALA A 224 -11.58 15.91 14.88
CA ALA A 224 -10.73 16.37 15.98
C ALA A 224 -11.52 16.67 17.26
N GLU A 225 -12.76 17.16 17.16
CA GLU A 225 -13.63 17.39 18.32
C GLU A 225 -14.08 16.05 18.94
N ARG A 226 -14.41 15.06 18.10
CA ARG A 226 -14.79 13.71 18.53
C ARG A 226 -13.63 12.96 19.19
N VAL A 227 -12.43 13.07 18.62
CA VAL A 227 -11.20 12.54 19.23
C VAL A 227 -11.00 13.13 20.61
N LYS A 228 -11.07 14.46 20.77
CA LYS A 228 -10.93 15.11 22.07
C LYS A 228 -11.98 14.61 23.06
N LEU A 229 -13.24 14.48 22.65
CA LEU A 229 -14.30 13.96 23.52
C LEU A 229 -13.99 12.53 23.99
N LEU A 230 -13.62 11.62 23.08
CA LEU A 230 -13.35 10.21 23.41
C LEU A 230 -12.02 9.96 24.13
N THR A 231 -11.18 10.99 24.22
CA THR A 231 -9.89 10.98 24.91
C THR A 231 -9.86 11.96 26.09
N GLU A 232 -11.01 12.45 26.55
CA GLU A 232 -11.14 13.36 27.69
C GLU A 232 -10.26 14.62 27.57
N GLY A 233 -10.16 15.15 26.35
CA GLY A 233 -9.36 16.32 25.99
C GLY A 233 -7.87 16.04 25.76
N ARG A 234 -7.39 14.81 26.01
CA ARG A 234 -5.97 14.45 25.88
C ARG A 234 -5.49 14.47 24.43
N GLY A 235 -6.29 13.96 23.49
CA GLY A 235 -5.88 13.63 22.12
C GLY A 235 -5.27 12.22 21.99
N VAL A 236 -4.93 11.84 20.76
CA VAL A 236 -4.29 10.54 20.43
C VAL A 236 -2.76 10.60 20.50
N ASP A 237 -2.11 9.46 20.72
CA ASP A 237 -0.66 9.34 20.79
C ASP A 237 -0.03 9.28 19.38
N VAL A 238 -0.72 8.61 18.45
CA VAL A 238 -0.27 8.41 17.07
C VAL A 238 -1.37 8.83 16.10
N VAL A 239 -1.00 9.49 15.00
CA VAL A 239 -1.83 9.66 13.82
C VAL A 239 -1.13 9.03 12.62
N ILE A 240 -1.87 8.18 11.90
CA ILE A 240 -1.46 7.64 10.60
C ILE A 240 -2.32 8.27 9.51
N GLU A 241 -1.70 8.98 8.57
CA GLU A 241 -2.40 9.63 7.47
C GLU A 241 -1.69 9.41 6.11
N HIS A 242 -2.45 9.51 5.03
CA HIS A 242 -1.98 9.28 3.66
C HIS A 242 -2.77 10.12 2.63
N ILE A 243 -3.54 11.09 3.12
CA ILE A 243 -4.52 11.84 2.34
C ILE A 243 -3.93 13.19 1.97
N GLY A 244 -3.23 13.85 2.89
CA GLY A 244 -2.62 15.15 2.68
C GLY A 244 -3.51 16.34 3.11
N PRO A 245 -3.54 17.44 2.33
CA PRO A 245 -4.05 18.74 2.79
C PRO A 245 -5.46 18.76 3.36
N GLU A 246 -6.40 17.97 2.81
CA GLU A 246 -7.80 17.96 3.26
C GLU A 246 -7.97 17.55 4.73
N VAL A 247 -7.04 16.77 5.28
CA VAL A 247 -7.13 16.25 6.65
C VAL A 247 -6.00 16.71 7.57
N TRP A 248 -5.04 17.47 7.04
CA TRP A 248 -3.80 17.79 7.74
C TRP A 248 -4.04 18.48 9.10
N ASP A 249 -4.84 19.55 9.12
CA ASP A 249 -5.16 20.26 10.35
C ASP A 249 -5.98 19.41 11.31
N THR A 250 -6.88 18.57 10.79
CA THR A 250 -7.64 17.62 11.60
C THR A 250 -6.70 16.63 12.30
N CYS A 251 -5.70 16.12 11.58
CA CYS A 251 -4.69 15.21 12.12
C CYS A 251 -3.88 15.89 13.22
N LEU A 252 -3.33 17.08 12.96
CA LEU A 252 -2.54 17.83 13.94
C LEU A 252 -3.33 18.17 15.20
N HIS A 253 -4.59 18.61 15.05
CA HIS A 253 -5.44 18.98 16.19
C HIS A 253 -6.00 17.77 16.96
N SER A 254 -5.89 16.56 16.41
CA SER A 254 -6.29 15.31 17.07
C SER A 254 -5.20 14.76 17.99
N LEU A 255 -3.94 15.14 17.79
CA LEU A 255 -2.82 14.66 18.59
C LEU A 255 -2.88 15.15 20.04
N GLY A 256 -2.36 14.35 20.97
CA GLY A 256 -1.96 14.78 22.30
C GLY A 256 -0.62 15.50 22.33
N LYS A 257 -0.24 16.04 23.50
CA LYS A 257 1.14 16.54 23.68
C LYS A 257 2.11 15.35 23.57
N GLY A 258 3.24 15.54 22.90
CA GLY A 258 4.20 14.46 22.59
C GLY A 258 3.76 13.53 21.46
N GLY A 259 2.62 13.79 20.82
CA GLY A 259 2.06 12.92 19.80
C GLY A 259 2.87 12.86 18.50
N ARG A 260 2.71 11.76 17.76
CA ARG A 260 3.47 11.46 16.55
C ARG A 260 2.54 11.34 15.35
N LEU A 261 2.79 12.11 14.29
CA LEU A 261 2.12 11.99 13.00
C LEU A 261 3.06 11.32 12.01
N VAL A 262 2.58 10.27 11.34
CA VAL A 262 3.29 9.65 10.22
C VAL A 262 2.45 9.75 8.96
N THR A 263 3.06 10.22 7.88
CA THR A 263 2.44 10.40 6.57
C THR A 263 3.15 9.59 5.48
N CYS A 264 2.40 8.95 4.58
CA CYS A 264 2.97 8.22 3.44
C CYS A 264 2.39 8.59 2.07
N GLY A 265 1.54 9.62 2.00
CA GLY A 265 0.78 9.90 0.78
C GLY A 265 0.21 11.31 0.74
N ALA A 266 -0.12 11.74 -0.48
CA ALA A 266 -0.52 13.08 -0.83
C ALA A 266 -1.74 13.06 -1.77
N THR A 267 -2.73 12.22 -1.44
CA THR A 267 -3.90 11.93 -2.29
C THR A 267 -4.65 13.19 -2.74
N THR A 268 -4.70 14.23 -1.91
CA THR A 268 -5.44 15.48 -2.18
C THR A 268 -4.50 16.66 -2.46
N GLY A 269 -3.21 16.41 -2.70
CA GLY A 269 -2.18 17.43 -2.92
C GLY A 269 -0.96 17.24 -2.02
N GLY A 270 0.16 17.88 -2.39
CA GLY A 270 1.44 17.76 -1.69
C GLY A 270 1.75 18.86 -0.68
N ASP A 271 1.02 19.98 -0.71
CA ASP A 271 1.37 21.18 0.05
C ASP A 271 0.47 21.40 1.27
N VAL A 272 1.09 21.48 2.45
CA VAL A 272 0.39 21.70 3.72
C VAL A 272 0.94 22.92 4.45
N THR A 273 0.07 23.63 5.19
CA THR A 273 0.51 24.70 6.10
C THR A 273 0.85 24.11 7.46
N LEU A 274 1.97 24.51 8.05
CA LEU A 274 2.39 24.04 9.37
C LEU A 274 2.70 25.21 10.31
N ASN A 275 1.92 25.33 11.39
CA ASN A 275 2.21 26.28 12.45
C ASN A 275 3.28 25.72 13.41
N LEU A 276 4.52 26.19 13.26
CA LEU A 276 5.64 25.73 14.09
C LEU A 276 5.43 25.95 15.59
N ARG A 277 4.72 27.02 16.00
CA ARG A 277 4.39 27.27 17.42
C ARG A 277 3.52 26.17 17.99
N TYR A 278 2.59 25.65 17.21
CA TYR A 278 1.75 24.53 17.62
C TYR A 278 2.58 23.24 17.77
N VAL A 279 3.52 23.00 16.85
CA VAL A 279 4.40 21.82 16.86
C VAL A 279 5.31 21.82 18.08
N PHE A 280 6.13 22.86 18.28
CA PHE A 280 7.14 22.83 19.35
C PHE A 280 6.50 22.96 20.75
N SER A 281 5.43 23.74 20.90
CA SER A 281 4.80 23.93 22.22
C SER A 281 4.11 22.67 22.74
N ARG A 282 3.71 21.78 21.82
CA ARG A 282 3.13 20.47 22.13
C ARG A 282 4.11 19.32 21.94
N GLN A 283 5.36 19.61 21.55
CA GLN A 283 6.41 18.62 21.31
C GLN A 283 5.97 17.51 20.32
N LEU A 284 5.29 17.90 19.24
CA LEU A 284 4.84 16.94 18.24
C LEU A 284 6.01 16.44 17.39
N THR A 285 5.94 15.18 16.97
CA THR A 285 6.85 14.60 15.98
C THR A 285 6.11 14.36 14.68
N ILE A 286 6.70 14.74 13.55
CA ILE A 286 6.15 14.51 12.21
C ILE A 286 7.17 13.74 11.39
N LYS A 287 6.79 12.60 10.82
CA LYS A 287 7.66 11.74 9.99
C LYS A 287 7.02 11.43 8.65
N GLY A 288 7.83 11.48 7.59
CA GLY A 288 7.49 10.90 6.30
C GLY A 288 7.80 9.41 6.26
N SER A 289 6.98 8.65 5.56
CA SER A 289 7.13 7.22 5.32
C SER A 289 7.06 6.93 3.84
N TYR A 290 7.93 6.05 3.36
CA TYR A 290 7.91 5.59 1.99
C TYR A 290 8.18 4.08 1.97
N MET A 291 7.15 3.31 1.60
CA MET A 291 7.15 1.85 1.67
C MET A 291 7.52 1.35 3.09
N GLY A 292 8.30 0.27 3.15
CA GLY A 292 8.93 -0.30 4.33
C GLY A 292 9.90 -1.40 3.89
N THR A 293 10.59 -2.00 4.84
CA THR A 293 11.60 -3.04 4.62
C THR A 293 10.98 -4.35 4.15
N ARG A 294 11.78 -5.17 3.45
CA ARG A 294 11.37 -6.53 3.07
C ARG A 294 11.03 -7.39 4.30
N ALA A 295 11.71 -7.18 5.43
CA ALA A 295 11.47 -7.91 6.67
C ALA A 295 10.05 -7.64 7.22
N GLU A 296 9.60 -6.39 7.19
CA GLU A 296 8.24 -6.00 7.59
C GLU A 296 7.19 -6.67 6.68
N LEU A 297 7.44 -6.75 5.37
CA LEU A 297 6.54 -7.44 4.44
C LEU A 297 6.45 -8.95 4.72
N VAL A 298 7.58 -9.61 4.98
CA VAL A 298 7.60 -11.03 5.35
C VAL A 298 6.80 -11.24 6.64
N LYS A 299 6.96 -10.35 7.63
CA LYS A 299 6.17 -10.43 8.87
C LYS A 299 4.67 -10.25 8.64
N ALA A 300 4.30 -9.33 7.74
CA ALA A 300 2.90 -9.16 7.36
C ALA A 300 2.36 -10.42 6.65
N ALA A 301 3.13 -11.04 5.76
CA ALA A 301 2.75 -12.27 5.08
C ALA A 301 2.52 -13.44 6.05
N GLU A 302 3.35 -13.58 7.10
CA GLU A 302 3.11 -14.56 8.18
C GLU A 302 1.76 -14.34 8.86
N LEU A 303 1.44 -13.09 9.22
CA LEU A 303 0.18 -12.75 9.89
C LEU A 303 -1.03 -12.96 8.98
N MET A 304 -0.88 -12.70 7.68
CA MET A 304 -1.90 -13.01 6.67
C MET A 304 -2.13 -14.53 6.57
N GLY A 305 -1.06 -15.33 6.53
CA GLY A 305 -1.14 -16.79 6.51
C GLY A 305 -1.78 -17.40 7.76
N GLN A 306 -1.60 -16.75 8.92
CA GLN A 306 -2.24 -17.10 10.18
C GLN A 306 -3.70 -16.62 10.29
N GLY A 307 -4.22 -15.89 9.30
CA GLY A 307 -5.55 -15.28 9.35
C GLY A 307 -5.71 -14.18 10.39
N ARG A 308 -4.60 -13.67 10.96
CA ARG A 308 -4.61 -12.56 11.92
C ARG A 308 -4.76 -11.21 11.24
N LEU A 309 -4.30 -11.13 10.00
CA LEU A 309 -4.60 -10.03 9.08
C LEU A 309 -5.42 -10.58 7.91
N THR A 310 -6.33 -9.77 7.39
CA THR A 310 -7.08 -10.08 6.18
C THR A 310 -7.09 -8.91 5.21
N SER A 311 -7.13 -9.24 3.92
CA SER A 311 -7.32 -8.29 2.83
C SER A 311 -8.80 -8.21 2.49
N VAL A 312 -9.42 -7.06 2.72
CA VAL A 312 -10.77 -6.82 2.21
C VAL A 312 -10.66 -6.47 0.73
N ILE A 313 -11.22 -7.30 -0.13
CA ILE A 313 -11.31 -7.05 -1.57
C ILE A 313 -12.73 -6.58 -1.85
N ASP A 314 -12.89 -5.33 -2.28
CA ASP A 314 -14.20 -4.75 -2.60
C ASP A 314 -14.75 -5.36 -3.88
N ARG A 315 -13.89 -5.45 -4.91
CA ARG A 315 -14.24 -5.85 -6.27
C ARG A 315 -13.03 -6.42 -7.00
N THR A 316 -13.32 -7.36 -7.89
CA THR A 316 -12.37 -7.91 -8.86
C THR A 316 -12.80 -7.50 -10.28
N PHE A 317 -11.84 -7.23 -11.15
CA PHE A 317 -12.06 -6.92 -12.57
C PHE A 317 -11.16 -7.81 -13.44
N PRO A 318 -11.61 -8.28 -14.60
CA PRO A 318 -10.70 -8.82 -15.60
C PRO A 318 -9.60 -7.82 -15.98
N LEU A 319 -8.41 -8.28 -16.34
CA LEU A 319 -7.27 -7.43 -16.72
C LEU A 319 -7.65 -6.36 -17.76
N GLN A 320 -8.40 -6.73 -18.80
CA GLN A 320 -8.85 -5.81 -19.85
C GLN A 320 -9.69 -4.62 -19.35
N ASP A 321 -10.31 -4.76 -18.16
CA ASP A 321 -11.18 -3.76 -17.55
C ASP A 321 -10.43 -2.85 -16.56
N ALA A 322 -9.09 -2.81 -16.63
CA ALA A 322 -8.24 -1.98 -15.75
C ALA A 322 -8.63 -0.50 -15.74
N ARG A 323 -9.15 0.02 -16.85
CA ARG A 323 -9.69 1.39 -16.91
C ARG A 323 -10.86 1.56 -15.92
N ALA A 324 -11.86 0.69 -16.00
CA ALA A 324 -13.03 0.73 -15.11
C ALA A 324 -12.62 0.54 -13.64
N ALA A 325 -11.63 -0.32 -13.38
CA ALA A 325 -11.07 -0.51 -12.05
C ALA A 325 -10.42 0.77 -11.50
N GLN A 326 -9.65 1.50 -12.32
CA GLN A 326 -9.07 2.79 -11.91
C GLN A 326 -10.13 3.89 -11.73
N GLU A 327 -11.14 3.94 -12.59
CA GLU A 327 -12.27 4.87 -12.45
C GLU A 327 -13.02 4.63 -11.12
N LEU A 328 -13.22 3.37 -10.73
CA LEU A 328 -13.78 3.02 -9.42
C LEU A 328 -12.90 3.52 -8.27
N MET A 329 -11.59 3.31 -8.35
CA MET A 329 -10.65 3.79 -7.32
C MET A 329 -10.73 5.32 -7.18
N LEU A 330 -10.76 6.06 -8.29
CA LEU A 330 -10.89 7.51 -8.30
C LEU A 330 -12.22 8.00 -7.71
N SER A 331 -13.31 7.24 -7.90
CA SER A 331 -14.63 7.58 -7.34
C SER A 331 -14.72 7.48 -5.81
N ARG A 332 -13.76 6.80 -5.16
CA ARG A 332 -13.73 6.51 -3.70
C ARG A 332 -14.94 5.69 -3.19
N LYS A 333 -15.76 5.13 -4.10
CA LYS A 333 -16.94 4.29 -3.79
C LYS A 333 -16.59 2.81 -3.63
N PHE A 334 -15.58 2.51 -2.81
CA PHE A 334 -15.13 1.15 -2.47
C PHE A 334 -14.64 1.09 -1.01
N PHE A 335 -14.45 -0.12 -0.47
CA PHE A 335 -13.83 -0.38 0.83
C PHE A 335 -12.80 -1.51 0.72
N GLY A 336 -11.52 -1.20 0.93
CA GLY A 336 -10.42 -2.16 0.88
C GLY A 336 -9.62 -2.08 -0.41
N LYS A 337 -9.48 -3.19 -1.14
CA LYS A 337 -8.67 -3.30 -2.37
C LYS A 337 -9.52 -3.61 -3.58
N ILE A 338 -9.03 -3.16 -4.73
CA ILE A 338 -9.55 -3.53 -6.05
C ILE A 338 -8.47 -4.38 -6.71
N VAL A 339 -8.85 -5.51 -7.28
CA VAL A 339 -7.92 -6.49 -7.85
C VAL A 339 -8.25 -6.75 -9.31
N LEU A 340 -7.23 -6.76 -10.16
CA LEU A 340 -7.31 -7.27 -11.51
C LEU A 340 -7.04 -8.77 -11.49
N THR A 341 -7.94 -9.57 -12.04
CA THR A 341 -7.72 -10.99 -12.29
C THR A 341 -7.23 -11.19 -13.72
N VAL A 342 -6.18 -11.97 -13.84
CA VAL A 342 -5.57 -12.28 -15.13
C VAL A 342 -5.98 -13.69 -15.50
N ASN A 343 -7.11 -13.76 -16.19
CA ASN A 343 -7.65 -14.99 -16.74
C ASN A 343 -6.90 -15.30 -18.05
N GLY A 344 -5.74 -15.93 -17.94
CA GLY A 344 -5.06 -16.60 -19.06
C GLY A 344 -5.34 -18.10 -18.98
N GLY A 345 -5.79 -18.68 -20.09
CA GLY A 345 -6.20 -20.09 -20.25
C GLY A 345 -5.14 -21.14 -19.94
#